data_AF-A0A9E2M2C8-F1
#
_entry.id   AF-A0A9E2M2C8-F1
#
_cell.length_a   1.000
_cell.length_b   1.000
_cell.length_c   1.000
_cell.angle_alpha   90.00
_cell.angle_beta   90.00
_cell.angle_gamma   90.00
#
_symmetry.space_group_name_H-M   'P 1'
#
loop_
_entity.id
_entity.type
_entity.pdbx_description
1 polymer ?
#
loop_
_entity_poly.entity_id
_entity_poly.type
_entity_poly.pdbx_seq_one_letter_code
_entity_poly.pdbx_strand_id
1 'polypeptide(L)'
;MKRTLILLSMLALAGVLVISGCSKKTTGVVPTDDGLNYEDEFGGYDASDEAPGFGDEVILGEMTEQDEVPTPDTELGPIFDSIGNIDHVRVFGLRILWGMLEFDSTVTQATDWSGSLTIDRGGIRMVSMIRFERGDEIIRPRTDRKKVEWQSYTLRHFDGIFVLLYDVPSSLTEVENTVTFATGPYTRTFTMAELESLSEIVEVDDIGNKVSFDAFYAPRLECQFGSMEGRWVKKGPQNGVIYGRWMSSDGRFLGHIRGHWGVNSSNGKVFFGKWISDLGQFRGLIRGTWGVGDATDAADPVGGWYLGVWADRGGVVQGVLGGQWTAVPNTLDDGNGTGNSNEDDGSRYGGDTGGIPERGHGFFSGRWAQNCPE
;
A
#
# COMPACT_ATOMS: atom_id res chain seq x y z
N MET A 1 -54.18 -31.33 -36.51
CA MET A 1 -52.80 -31.81 -36.79
C MET A 1 -51.80 -30.75 -37.30
N LYS A 2 -52.20 -29.51 -37.68
CA LYS A 2 -51.24 -28.50 -38.19
C LYS A 2 -50.68 -27.49 -37.16
N ARG A 3 -51.12 -27.52 -35.90
CA ARG A 3 -50.71 -26.55 -34.86
C ARG A 3 -49.57 -27.03 -33.95
N THR A 4 -49.28 -28.33 -33.92
CA THR A 4 -48.20 -28.91 -33.10
C THR A 4 -46.83 -28.84 -33.76
N LEU A 5 -46.75 -28.57 -35.07
CA LEU A 5 -45.47 -28.50 -35.80
C LEU A 5 -44.76 -27.14 -35.67
N ILE A 6 -45.48 -26.08 -35.28
CA ILE A 6 -44.90 -24.72 -35.17
C ILE A 6 -44.21 -24.51 -33.81
N LEU A 7 -44.65 -25.21 -32.76
CA LEU A 7 -44.04 -25.12 -31.42
C LEU A 7 -42.69 -25.85 -31.32
N LEU A 8 -42.45 -26.92 -32.09
CA LEU A 8 -41.13 -27.55 -32.15
C LEU A 8 -40.11 -26.73 -32.94
N SER A 9 -40.56 -25.89 -33.88
CA SER A 9 -39.68 -25.03 -34.68
C SER A 9 -39.14 -23.82 -33.89
N MET A 10 -39.86 -23.33 -32.87
CA MET A 10 -39.35 -22.24 -32.03
C MET A 10 -38.40 -22.72 -30.92
N LEU A 11 -38.56 -23.96 -30.43
CA LEU A 11 -37.60 -24.54 -29.46
C LEU A 11 -36.25 -24.89 -30.12
N ALA A 12 -36.23 -25.24 -31.40
CA ALA A 12 -34.98 -25.49 -32.13
C ALA A 12 -34.20 -24.20 -32.47
N LEU A 13 -34.86 -23.04 -32.53
CA LEU A 13 -34.20 -21.76 -32.82
C LEU A 13 -33.68 -21.06 -31.55
N ALA A 14 -34.22 -21.39 -30.37
CA ALA A 14 -33.68 -20.96 -29.07
C ALA A 14 -32.46 -21.80 -28.61
N GLY A 15 -32.24 -22.98 -29.19
CA GLY A 15 -31.10 -23.86 -28.85
C GLY A 15 -29.77 -23.54 -29.54
N VAL A 16 -29.73 -22.58 -30.47
CA VAL A 16 -28.55 -22.27 -31.30
C VAL A 16 -27.87 -20.95 -30.92
N LEU A 17 -28.41 -20.20 -29.95
CA LEU A 17 -27.77 -18.98 -29.40
C LEU A 17 -26.97 -19.24 -28.11
N VAL A 18 -26.44 -20.45 -27.94
CA VAL A 18 -25.37 -20.76 -26.98
C VAL A 18 -24.13 -21.25 -27.73
N ILE A 19 -23.86 -20.68 -28.92
CA ILE A 19 -22.53 -20.74 -29.52
C ILE A 19 -21.68 -19.73 -28.77
N SER A 20 -21.04 -20.23 -27.71
CA SER A 20 -19.66 -19.91 -27.32
C SER A 20 -19.09 -18.65 -27.97
N GLY A 21 -19.52 -17.49 -27.47
CA GLY A 21 -18.74 -16.26 -27.54
C GLY A 21 -17.53 -16.39 -26.59
N CYS A 22 -16.69 -17.39 -26.81
CA CYS A 22 -15.30 -17.33 -26.36
C CYS A 22 -14.65 -16.26 -27.23
N SER A 23 -14.92 -14.97 -26.94
CA SER A 23 -14.00 -13.93 -27.37
C SER A 23 -12.66 -14.42 -26.88
N LYS A 24 -11.72 -14.68 -27.79
CA LYS A 24 -10.33 -14.89 -27.43
C LYS A 24 -10.02 -13.76 -26.47
N LYS A 25 -9.92 -14.08 -25.17
CA LYS A 25 -9.24 -13.21 -24.23
C LYS A 25 -7.86 -13.16 -24.84
N THR A 26 -7.60 -12.11 -25.62
CA THR A 26 -6.26 -11.63 -25.87
C THR A 26 -5.81 -11.19 -24.50
N THR A 27 -5.37 -12.16 -23.70
CA THR A 27 -4.53 -11.91 -22.55
C THR A 27 -3.40 -11.08 -23.14
N GLY A 28 -3.34 -9.80 -22.76
CA GLY A 28 -2.17 -9.00 -23.05
C GLY A 28 -0.98 -9.85 -22.65
N VAL A 29 -0.04 -10.03 -23.58
CA VAL A 29 1.19 -10.72 -23.22
C VAL A 29 1.89 -9.74 -22.30
N VAL A 30 1.87 -10.00 -20.99
CA VAL A 30 2.76 -9.31 -20.05
C VAL A 30 4.14 -9.38 -20.68
N PRO A 31 4.82 -8.23 -20.92
CA PRO A 31 6.12 -8.24 -21.54
C PRO A 31 6.98 -9.27 -20.81
N THR A 32 7.43 -10.29 -21.54
CA THR A 32 8.51 -11.13 -21.05
C THR A 32 9.69 -10.23 -20.76
N ASP A 33 10.53 -10.56 -19.78
CA ASP A 33 11.67 -9.71 -19.40
C ASP A 33 12.56 -9.31 -20.61
N ASP A 34 12.53 -10.11 -21.69
CA ASP A 34 13.20 -9.86 -22.98
C ASP A 34 12.62 -8.66 -23.80
N GLY A 35 11.46 -8.11 -23.42
CA GLY A 35 10.78 -7.01 -24.11
C GLY A 35 10.83 -5.66 -23.38
N LEU A 36 11.56 -5.58 -22.26
CA LEU A 36 11.67 -4.37 -21.47
C LEU A 36 12.56 -3.33 -22.15
N ASN A 37 12.08 -2.09 -22.22
CA ASN A 37 12.85 -0.97 -22.74
C ASN A 37 12.88 0.17 -21.72
N TYR A 38 14.01 0.36 -21.05
CA TYR A 38 14.16 1.42 -20.03
C TYR A 38 14.18 2.85 -20.60
N GLU A 39 14.19 2.99 -21.93
CA GLU A 39 14.04 4.27 -22.62
C GLU A 39 12.59 4.59 -22.99
N ASP A 40 11.70 3.59 -23.01
CA ASP A 40 10.29 3.80 -23.33
C ASP A 40 9.55 4.39 -22.14
N GLU A 41 8.60 5.30 -22.41
CA GLU A 41 7.87 6.04 -21.38
C GLU A 41 7.23 5.14 -20.32
N PHE A 42 6.69 3.98 -20.73
CA PHE A 42 6.10 2.98 -19.84
C PHE A 42 6.81 1.62 -19.95
N GLY A 43 8.03 1.59 -20.47
CA GLY A 43 8.87 0.39 -20.56
C GLY A 43 8.23 -0.84 -21.20
N GLY A 44 7.39 -0.63 -22.21
CA GLY A 44 6.69 -1.69 -22.95
C GLY A 44 5.33 -2.10 -22.36
N TYR A 45 4.91 -1.53 -21.24
CA TYR A 45 3.55 -1.73 -20.72
C TYR A 45 2.51 -1.00 -21.57
N ASP A 46 1.36 -1.66 -21.77
CA ASP A 46 0.22 -1.10 -22.47
C ASP A 46 -1.04 -1.06 -21.59
N ALA A 47 -2.10 -0.47 -22.15
CA ALA A 47 -3.39 -0.32 -21.48
C ALA A 47 -4.31 -1.55 -21.62
N SER A 48 -3.78 -2.75 -21.90
CA SER A 48 -4.59 -3.96 -21.96
C SER A 48 -5.01 -4.42 -20.57
N ASP A 49 -6.22 -5.00 -20.50
CA ASP A 49 -6.64 -5.78 -19.33
C ASP A 49 -5.74 -7.02 -19.16
N GLU A 50 -5.74 -7.56 -17.95
CA GLU A 50 -4.97 -8.71 -17.52
C GLU A 50 -5.85 -9.76 -16.82
N ALA A 51 -5.27 -10.92 -16.53
CA ALA A 51 -5.85 -11.79 -15.51
C ALA A 51 -5.76 -11.12 -14.11
N PRO A 52 -6.70 -11.41 -13.18
CA PRO A 52 -6.55 -11.05 -11.78
C PRO A 52 -5.16 -11.36 -11.24
N GLY A 53 -4.57 -10.45 -10.47
CA GLY A 53 -3.19 -10.57 -9.98
C GLY A 53 -2.14 -10.76 -11.08
N PHE A 54 -2.39 -10.28 -12.30
CA PHE A 54 -1.54 -10.54 -13.48
C PHE A 54 -1.37 -12.04 -13.82
N GLY A 55 -2.31 -12.88 -13.37
CA GLY A 55 -2.23 -14.33 -13.50
C GLY A 55 -1.19 -14.99 -12.59
N ASP A 56 -0.64 -14.25 -11.63
CA ASP A 56 0.36 -14.73 -10.67
C ASP A 56 -0.33 -15.15 -9.36
N GLU A 57 -0.26 -16.44 -9.03
CA GLU A 57 -0.86 -17.00 -7.82
C GLU A 57 -0.24 -16.43 -6.54
N VAL A 58 1.02 -15.99 -6.58
CA VAL A 58 1.69 -15.39 -5.42
C VAL A 58 1.14 -13.99 -5.18
N ILE A 59 0.94 -13.20 -6.24
CA ILE A 59 0.29 -11.88 -6.12
C ILE A 59 -1.14 -12.05 -5.61
N LEU A 60 -1.87 -13.05 -6.11
CA LEU A 60 -3.21 -13.33 -5.61
C LEU A 60 -3.20 -13.77 -4.15
N GLY A 61 -2.33 -14.71 -3.75
CA GLY A 61 -2.30 -15.22 -2.38
C GLY A 61 -1.83 -14.20 -1.34
N GLU A 62 -0.76 -13.46 -1.63
CA GLU A 62 -0.11 -12.57 -0.65
C GLU A 62 -0.73 -11.17 -0.62
N MET A 63 -1.34 -10.70 -1.71
CA MET A 63 -1.75 -9.29 -1.84
C MET A 63 -3.27 -9.07 -1.84
N THR A 64 -4.08 -10.14 -1.73
CA THR A 64 -5.55 -10.03 -1.60
C THR A 64 -6.07 -10.32 -0.20
N GLU A 65 -5.21 -10.58 0.80
CA GLU A 65 -5.69 -10.60 2.19
C GLU A 65 -6.24 -9.21 2.50
N GLN A 66 -7.56 -9.10 2.36
CA GLN A 66 -8.29 -7.89 2.64
C GLN A 66 -8.39 -7.85 4.15
N ASP A 67 -7.70 -6.89 4.75
CA ASP A 67 -7.91 -6.57 6.14
C ASP A 67 -9.42 -6.41 6.38
N GLU A 68 -9.93 -6.99 7.47
CA GLU A 68 -11.35 -6.86 7.79
C GLU A 68 -11.69 -5.37 7.84
N VAL A 69 -12.53 -4.93 6.89
CA VAL A 69 -13.07 -3.58 6.92
C VAL A 69 -13.86 -3.50 8.23
N PRO A 70 -13.43 -2.67 9.20
CA PRO A 70 -14.12 -2.59 10.46
C PRO A 70 -15.57 -2.25 10.18
N THR A 71 -16.47 -2.85 10.95
CA THR A 71 -17.89 -2.49 10.89
C THR A 71 -17.97 -0.96 10.93
N PRO A 72 -18.52 -0.30 9.90
CA PRO A 72 -18.49 1.16 9.84
C PRO A 72 -19.04 1.73 11.13
N ASP A 73 -18.51 2.86 11.59
CA ASP A 73 -19.07 3.62 12.71
C ASP A 73 -20.40 4.26 12.27
N THR A 74 -21.39 3.41 12.00
CA THR A 74 -22.70 3.79 11.50
C THR A 74 -23.37 4.80 12.42
N GLU A 75 -23.11 4.72 13.72
CA GLU A 75 -23.59 5.66 14.74
C GLU A 75 -22.97 7.06 14.61
N LEU A 76 -21.72 7.16 14.18
CA LEU A 76 -21.00 8.44 14.04
C LEU A 76 -20.96 8.96 12.59
N GLY A 77 -21.42 8.17 11.61
CA GLY A 77 -21.44 8.53 10.19
C GLY A 77 -22.04 9.92 9.92
N PRO A 78 -23.29 10.20 10.36
CA PRO A 78 -23.91 11.51 10.16
C PRO A 78 -23.12 12.68 10.78
N ILE A 79 -22.38 12.42 11.86
CA ILE A 79 -21.55 13.44 12.50
C ILE A 79 -20.35 13.74 11.60
N PHE A 80 -19.67 12.73 11.05
CA PHE A 80 -18.55 12.96 10.14
C PHE A 80 -18.99 13.62 8.83
N ASP A 81 -20.15 13.27 8.30
CA ASP A 81 -20.73 13.95 7.14
C ASP A 81 -20.99 15.43 7.44
N SER A 82 -21.48 15.75 8.65
CA SER A 82 -21.67 17.15 9.05
C SER A 82 -20.37 17.92 9.23
N ILE A 83 -19.33 17.27 9.79
CA ILE A 83 -18.01 17.90 10.01
C ILE A 83 -17.28 18.11 8.68
N GLY A 84 -17.37 17.15 7.76
CA GLY A 84 -16.74 17.24 6.44
C GLY A 84 -17.28 18.39 5.58
N ASN A 85 -18.48 18.90 5.89
CA ASN A 85 -19.10 20.04 5.23
C ASN A 85 -18.77 21.40 5.89
N ILE A 86 -17.96 21.43 6.95
CA ILE A 86 -17.54 22.69 7.59
C ILE A 86 -16.46 23.35 6.73
N ASP A 87 -16.64 24.63 6.42
CA ASP A 87 -15.62 25.42 5.74
C ASP A 87 -14.28 25.36 6.50
N HIS A 88 -13.19 25.13 5.75
CA HIS A 88 -11.83 25.03 6.28
C HIS A 88 -11.57 23.86 7.25
N VAL A 89 -12.41 22.82 7.27
CA VAL A 89 -12.03 21.57 7.94
C VAL A 89 -10.75 21.03 7.32
N ARG A 90 -9.77 20.70 8.16
CA ARG A 90 -8.56 20.01 7.73
C ARG A 90 -8.74 18.53 7.98
N VAL A 91 -8.54 17.71 6.95
CA VAL A 91 -8.59 16.26 7.08
C VAL A 91 -7.18 15.71 6.97
N PHE A 92 -6.83 14.80 7.86
CA PHE A 92 -5.56 14.08 7.82
C PHE A 92 -5.83 12.59 7.76
N GLY A 93 -5.10 11.88 6.89
CA GLY A 93 -4.98 10.43 7.00
C GLY A 93 -3.85 10.11 7.97
N LEU A 94 -4.08 9.18 8.90
CA LEU A 94 -3.05 8.71 9.83
C LEU A 94 -3.09 7.17 9.89
N ARG A 95 -2.00 6.54 9.43
CA ARG A 95 -1.75 5.11 9.59
C ARG A 95 -0.80 4.91 10.76
N ILE A 96 -1.15 3.96 11.62
CA ILE A 96 -0.35 3.59 12.79
C ILE A 96 -0.21 2.07 12.76
N LEU A 97 1.02 1.58 12.73
CA LEU A 97 1.35 0.16 12.84
C LEU A 97 2.12 -0.06 14.14
N TRP A 98 1.90 -1.18 14.83
CA TRP A 98 2.60 -1.53 16.06
C TRP A 98 2.90 -3.03 16.16
N GLY A 99 3.98 -3.37 16.86
CA GLY A 99 4.44 -4.75 17.03
C GLY A 99 5.78 -5.00 16.36
N MET A 100 6.01 -6.24 15.91
CA MET A 100 7.22 -6.64 15.19
C MET A 100 7.05 -6.33 13.70
N LEU A 101 7.48 -5.12 13.30
CA LEU A 101 7.45 -4.68 11.89
C LEU A 101 8.41 -5.50 11.00
N GLU A 102 9.44 -6.07 11.62
CA GLU A 102 10.32 -7.07 11.02
C GLU A 102 10.00 -8.44 11.63
N PHE A 103 9.82 -9.45 10.78
CA PHE A 103 9.52 -10.78 11.26
C PHE A 103 10.70 -11.35 12.05
N ASP A 104 10.46 -11.68 13.32
CA ASP A 104 11.41 -12.39 14.16
C ASP A 104 10.75 -13.65 14.74
N SER A 105 11.19 -14.80 14.25
CA SER A 105 10.69 -16.11 14.72
C SER A 105 11.05 -16.43 16.18
N THR A 106 12.00 -15.72 16.78
CA THR A 106 12.46 -15.95 18.15
C THR A 106 11.55 -15.29 19.20
N VAL A 107 10.74 -14.31 18.79
CA VAL A 107 9.75 -13.66 19.66
C VAL A 107 8.59 -14.62 19.93
N THR A 108 8.49 -15.05 21.18
CA THR A 108 7.48 -16.03 21.64
C THR A 108 6.51 -15.48 22.69
N GLN A 109 6.79 -14.29 23.23
CA GLN A 109 5.95 -13.61 24.20
C GLN A 109 5.11 -12.54 23.52
N ALA A 110 3.80 -12.52 23.79
CA ALA A 110 2.90 -11.50 23.24
C ALA A 110 3.10 -10.15 23.94
N THR A 111 3.10 -9.07 23.17
CA THR A 111 3.08 -7.69 23.67
C THR A 111 1.65 -7.17 23.68
N ASP A 112 1.21 -6.60 24.79
CA ASP A 112 -0.09 -5.95 24.91
C ASP A 112 -0.04 -4.52 24.38
N TRP A 113 -0.73 -4.29 23.27
CA TRP A 113 -0.86 -3.00 22.60
C TRP A 113 -2.21 -2.34 22.79
N SER A 114 -3.03 -2.86 23.72
CA SER A 114 -4.32 -2.27 24.05
C SER A 114 -4.14 -0.79 24.41
N GLY A 115 -5.01 0.05 23.86
CA GLY A 115 -4.73 1.48 23.81
C GLY A 115 -5.84 2.33 23.24
N SER A 116 -5.48 3.59 22.97
CA SER A 116 -6.39 4.56 22.38
C SER A 116 -5.69 5.62 21.53
N LEU A 117 -6.45 6.18 20.60
CA LEU A 117 -6.11 7.37 19.83
C LEU A 117 -7.14 8.45 20.16
N THR A 118 -6.66 9.62 20.58
CA THR A 118 -7.50 10.76 20.96
C THR A 118 -7.12 12.03 20.20
N ILE A 119 -8.11 12.84 19.84
CA ILE A 119 -7.91 14.19 19.29
C ILE A 119 -8.61 15.22 20.19
N ASP A 120 -7.96 16.35 20.49
CA ASP A 120 -8.56 17.32 21.43
C ASP A 120 -9.85 17.93 20.87
N ARG A 121 -9.82 18.26 19.57
CA ARG A 121 -10.91 18.92 18.84
C ARG A 121 -11.18 18.25 17.50
N GLY A 122 -12.47 18.18 17.15
CA GLY A 122 -12.95 17.58 15.89
C GLY A 122 -13.40 16.13 16.08
N GLY A 123 -12.83 15.20 15.32
CA GLY A 123 -13.16 13.77 15.44
C GLY A 123 -12.25 12.82 14.66
N ILE A 124 -12.33 11.54 15.01
CA ILE A 124 -11.55 10.42 14.45
C ILE A 124 -12.51 9.43 13.80
N ARG A 125 -12.44 9.28 12.49
CA ARG A 125 -13.21 8.27 11.75
C ARG A 125 -12.34 7.03 11.56
N MET A 126 -12.83 5.90 12.05
CA MET A 126 -12.16 4.62 11.84
C MET A 126 -12.36 4.19 10.38
N VAL A 127 -11.28 3.83 9.69
CA VAL A 127 -11.31 3.47 8.28
C VAL A 127 -10.99 1.99 8.09
N SER A 128 -9.82 1.54 8.56
CA SER A 128 -9.40 0.14 8.47
C SER A 128 -8.70 -0.32 9.74
N MET A 129 -8.94 -1.57 10.13
CA MET A 129 -8.00 -2.35 10.95
C MET A 129 -6.94 -2.93 10.01
N ILE A 130 -5.76 -3.22 10.52
CA ILE A 130 -4.66 -3.79 9.74
C ILE A 130 -4.16 -4.99 10.52
N ARG A 131 -4.29 -6.18 9.93
CA ARG A 131 -3.77 -7.47 10.44
C ARG A 131 -4.22 -7.93 11.83
N PHE A 132 -5.25 -7.31 12.42
CA PHE A 132 -5.83 -7.75 13.69
C PHE A 132 -6.08 -9.26 13.70
N GLU A 133 -5.54 -9.94 14.71
CA GLU A 133 -5.68 -11.38 14.88
C GLU A 133 -6.96 -11.71 15.68
N ARG A 134 -7.18 -13.01 15.91
CA ARG A 134 -8.35 -13.47 16.66
C ARG A 134 -8.24 -13.02 18.12
N GLY A 135 -9.11 -12.09 18.50
CA GLY A 135 -9.18 -11.55 19.87
C GLY A 135 -8.85 -10.06 19.91
N ASP A 136 -8.29 -9.52 18.83
CA ASP A 136 -8.06 -8.10 18.69
C ASP A 136 -9.32 -7.42 18.17
N GLU A 137 -9.65 -6.26 18.71
CA GLU A 137 -10.85 -5.53 18.32
C GLU A 137 -10.78 -4.04 18.63
N ILE A 138 -11.55 -3.27 17.86
CA ILE A 138 -11.93 -1.91 18.25
C ILE A 138 -13.00 -2.03 19.34
N ILE A 139 -12.78 -1.36 20.49
CA ILE A 139 -13.73 -1.36 21.59
C ILE A 139 -15.00 -0.61 21.16
N ARG A 140 -16.14 -1.31 21.23
CA ARG A 140 -17.45 -0.81 20.79
C ARG A 140 -18.51 -0.92 21.89
N PRO A 141 -19.57 -0.09 21.86
CA PRO A 141 -19.79 1.02 20.92
C PRO A 141 -18.87 2.22 21.20
N ARG A 142 -18.52 2.98 20.16
CA ARG A 142 -17.77 4.23 20.31
C ARG A 142 -18.71 5.32 20.81
N THR A 143 -18.50 5.81 22.02
CA THR A 143 -19.35 6.86 22.63
C THR A 143 -18.80 8.28 22.46
N ASP A 144 -17.52 8.41 22.08
CA ASP A 144 -16.88 9.69 21.79
C ASP A 144 -16.25 9.70 20.40
N ARG A 145 -16.68 10.65 19.55
CA ARG A 145 -16.10 10.84 18.21
C ARG A 145 -14.61 11.18 18.25
N LYS A 146 -14.11 11.71 19.37
CA LYS A 146 -12.73 12.14 19.55
C LYS A 146 -11.80 11.03 20.03
N LYS A 147 -12.34 9.83 20.28
CA LYS A 147 -11.57 8.69 20.80
C LYS A 147 -11.84 7.42 20.00
N VAL A 148 -10.79 6.68 19.70
CA VAL A 148 -10.85 5.28 19.26
C VAL A 148 -10.08 4.47 20.31
N GLU A 149 -10.67 3.38 20.77
CA GLU A 149 -10.05 2.45 21.73
C GLU A 149 -9.96 1.07 21.08
N TRP A 150 -8.93 0.30 21.41
CA TRP A 150 -8.74 -1.06 20.91
C TRP A 150 -8.10 -1.97 21.95
N GLN A 151 -8.30 -3.27 21.75
CA GLN A 151 -7.54 -4.35 22.36
C GLN A 151 -6.73 -5.03 21.25
N SER A 152 -5.42 -5.15 21.42
CA SER A 152 -4.54 -5.78 20.42
C SER A 152 -3.34 -6.44 21.10
N TYR A 153 -2.98 -7.65 20.66
CA TYR A 153 -1.83 -8.40 21.14
C TYR A 153 -1.01 -8.93 19.96
N THR A 154 0.27 -8.56 19.87
CA THR A 154 1.13 -9.03 18.78
C THR A 154 2.22 -9.97 19.30
N LEU A 155 2.55 -10.98 18.50
CA LEU A 155 3.75 -11.82 18.66
C LEU A 155 4.84 -11.38 17.67
N ARG A 156 5.21 -12.25 16.73
CA ARG A 156 6.21 -12.05 15.65
C ARG A 156 5.69 -11.23 14.45
N HIS A 157 4.53 -10.61 14.61
CA HIS A 157 3.84 -9.85 13.58
C HIS A 157 3.49 -8.46 14.12
N PHE A 158 2.75 -7.70 13.33
CA PHE A 158 2.30 -6.37 13.67
C PHE A 158 0.82 -6.24 13.35
N ASP A 159 0.19 -5.32 14.07
CA ASP A 159 -1.17 -4.86 13.85
C ASP A 159 -1.14 -3.38 13.48
N GLY A 160 -2.30 -2.82 13.17
CA GLY A 160 -2.43 -1.39 13.04
C GLY A 160 -3.83 -0.90 12.77
N ILE A 161 -3.93 0.42 12.65
CA ILE A 161 -5.14 1.11 12.25
C ILE A 161 -4.82 2.18 11.22
N PHE A 162 -5.82 2.48 10.40
CA PHE A 162 -5.80 3.66 9.55
C PHE A 162 -7.05 4.49 9.81
N VAL A 163 -6.87 5.77 10.18
CA VAL A 163 -7.94 6.68 10.57
C VAL A 163 -7.94 7.95 9.69
N LEU A 164 -9.11 8.58 9.60
CA LEU A 164 -9.22 9.98 9.16
C LEU A 164 -9.43 10.87 10.38
N LEU A 165 -8.58 11.88 10.53
CA LEU A 165 -8.66 12.90 11.56
C LEU A 165 -9.29 14.16 10.95
N TYR A 166 -10.38 14.61 11.55
CA TYR A 166 -11.02 15.87 11.18
C TYR A 166 -10.63 16.92 12.20
N ASP A 167 -9.78 17.87 11.82
CA ASP A 167 -9.46 19.05 12.61
C ASP A 167 -10.38 20.21 12.21
N VAL A 168 -11.31 20.52 13.10
CA VAL A 168 -12.24 21.63 12.94
C VAL A 168 -11.57 22.88 13.50
N PRO A 169 -11.35 23.96 12.72
CA PRO A 169 -10.73 25.18 13.23
C PRO A 169 -11.50 25.75 14.43
N SER A 170 -10.79 26.17 15.48
CA SER A 170 -11.40 26.96 16.54
C SER A 170 -11.47 28.41 16.09
N SER A 171 -12.66 28.99 15.98
CA SER A 171 -12.82 30.41 15.64
C SER A 171 -12.39 31.36 16.77
N LEU A 172 -12.06 30.84 17.96
CA LEU A 172 -11.96 31.63 19.18
C LEU A 172 -10.69 31.41 20.02
N THR A 173 -9.82 30.46 19.69
CA THR A 173 -8.63 30.15 20.51
C THR A 173 -7.40 29.77 19.69
N GLU A 174 -6.25 30.35 20.01
CA GLU A 174 -4.91 29.98 19.50
C GLU A 174 -4.39 28.62 20.01
N VAL A 175 -5.20 27.85 20.76
CA VAL A 175 -4.76 26.56 21.28
C VAL A 175 -4.62 25.56 20.14
N GLU A 176 -3.39 25.12 19.94
CA GLU A 176 -3.01 24.07 19.01
C GLU A 176 -3.78 22.78 19.30
N ASN A 177 -4.33 22.17 18.26
CA ASN A 177 -5.01 20.87 18.38
C ASN A 177 -3.96 19.77 18.38
N THR A 178 -4.14 18.76 19.24
CA THR A 178 -3.21 17.64 19.30
C THR A 178 -3.91 16.31 19.12
N VAL A 179 -3.14 15.33 18.66
CA VAL A 179 -3.52 13.93 18.55
C VAL A 179 -2.61 13.12 19.44
N THR A 180 -3.18 12.33 20.35
CA THR A 180 -2.41 11.48 21.27
C THR A 180 -2.69 10.03 20.97
N PHE A 181 -1.63 9.27 20.68
CA PHE A 181 -1.60 7.83 20.61
C PHE A 181 -1.07 7.29 21.94
N ALA A 182 -1.76 6.33 22.56
CA ALA A 182 -1.33 5.72 23.81
C ALA A 182 -1.64 4.23 23.82
N THR A 183 -0.64 3.40 24.10
CA THR A 183 -0.74 1.96 24.33
C THR A 183 -0.05 1.60 25.65
N GLY A 184 -0.07 0.32 26.03
CA GLY A 184 0.69 -0.18 27.17
C GLY A 184 2.17 0.26 27.15
N PRO A 185 2.95 -0.02 26.08
CA PRO A 185 4.38 0.23 26.07
C PRO A 185 4.79 1.60 25.51
N TYR A 186 3.92 2.34 24.81
CA TYR A 186 4.31 3.58 24.13
C TYR A 186 3.21 4.66 24.16
N THR A 187 3.60 5.93 24.27
CA THR A 187 2.68 7.07 24.17
C THR A 187 3.36 8.23 23.44
N ARG A 188 2.63 8.84 22.51
CA ARG A 188 3.12 9.97 21.71
C ARG A 188 1.98 10.94 21.43
N THR A 189 2.28 12.23 21.52
CA THR A 189 1.37 13.32 21.15
C THR A 189 1.96 14.07 19.97
N PHE A 190 1.14 14.33 18.97
CA PHE A 190 1.46 15.07 17.75
C PHE A 190 0.64 16.34 17.67
N THR A 191 1.26 17.41 17.21
CA THR A 191 0.61 18.60 16.70
C THR A 191 0.03 18.35 15.31
N MET A 192 -0.96 19.14 14.90
CA MET A 192 -1.47 19.04 13.52
C MET A 192 -0.42 19.39 12.47
N ALA A 193 0.56 20.24 12.81
CA ALA A 193 1.67 20.59 11.91
C ALA A 193 2.61 19.41 11.67
N GLU A 194 2.93 18.63 12.71
CA GLU A 194 3.73 17.40 12.57
C GLU A 194 3.03 16.40 11.63
N LEU A 195 1.70 16.29 11.70
CA LEU A 195 0.91 15.34 10.89
C LEU A 195 0.88 15.67 9.39
N GLU A 196 1.27 16.87 8.94
CA GLU A 196 1.25 17.21 7.51
C GLU A 196 2.26 16.39 6.71
N SER A 197 3.33 15.92 7.34
CA SER A 197 4.41 15.15 6.71
C SER A 197 5.01 14.08 7.64
N LEU A 198 4.26 13.59 8.63
CA LEU A 198 4.76 12.60 9.58
C LEU A 198 5.05 11.28 8.85
N SER A 199 6.29 10.81 8.97
CA SER A 199 6.73 9.47 8.56
C SER A 199 7.84 9.06 9.52
N GLU A 200 7.48 8.29 10.54
CA GLU A 200 8.36 7.94 11.66
C GLU A 200 8.24 6.45 11.98
N ILE A 201 9.35 5.82 12.36
CA ILE A 201 9.37 4.49 12.98
C ILE A 201 10.13 4.63 14.30
N VAL A 202 9.50 4.20 15.38
CA VAL A 202 10.03 4.31 16.74
C VAL A 202 10.23 2.93 17.32
N GLU A 203 11.45 2.63 17.79
CA GLU A 203 11.72 1.44 18.60
C GLU A 203 11.13 1.62 19.99
N VAL A 204 10.38 0.63 20.45
CA VAL A 204 9.63 0.66 21.71
C VAL A 204 10.37 -0.08 22.83
N ASP A 205 11.08 -1.15 22.50
CA ASP A 205 11.79 -1.98 23.45
C ASP A 205 13.00 -2.71 22.84
N ASP A 206 13.76 -3.39 23.70
CA ASP A 206 14.97 -4.14 23.33
C ASP A 206 14.67 -5.46 22.59
N ILE A 207 13.41 -5.88 22.50
CA ILE A 207 13.02 -7.11 21.76
C ILE A 207 12.63 -6.82 20.31
N GLY A 208 12.72 -5.55 19.88
CA GLY A 208 12.53 -5.14 18.49
C GLY A 208 11.11 -4.70 18.15
N ASN A 209 10.24 -4.50 19.15
CA ASN A 209 8.93 -3.92 18.89
C ASN A 209 9.08 -2.48 18.39
N LYS A 210 8.27 -2.12 17.41
CA LYS A 210 8.28 -0.79 16.80
C LYS A 210 6.87 -0.24 16.68
N VAL A 211 6.76 1.08 16.59
CA VAL A 211 5.55 1.77 16.14
C VAL A 211 5.89 2.61 14.92
N SER A 212 5.16 2.42 13.83
CA SER A 212 5.28 3.24 12.63
C SER A 212 4.10 4.19 12.52
N PHE A 213 4.39 5.48 12.35
CA PHE A 213 3.41 6.52 12.06
C PHE A 213 3.62 7.05 10.64
N ASP A 214 2.55 7.05 9.86
CA ASP A 214 2.54 7.65 8.53
C ASP A 214 1.28 8.51 8.35
N ALA A 215 1.47 9.83 8.26
CA ALA A 215 0.38 10.79 8.17
C ALA A 215 0.50 11.73 6.96
N PHE A 216 -0.64 12.24 6.51
CA PHE A 216 -0.72 13.24 5.46
C PHE A 216 -1.93 14.15 5.60
N TYR A 217 -1.77 15.36 5.10
CA TYR A 217 -2.88 16.27 4.85
C TYR A 217 -3.66 15.88 3.60
N ALA A 218 -4.99 15.77 3.72
CA ALA A 218 -5.93 15.50 2.65
C ALA A 218 -6.73 16.78 2.33
N PRO A 219 -6.24 17.62 1.38
CA PRO A 219 -6.78 18.98 1.16
C PRO A 219 -8.22 19.01 0.64
N ARG A 220 -8.67 17.96 -0.08
CA ARG A 220 -10.04 17.83 -0.59
C ARG A 220 -10.42 16.35 -0.67
N LEU A 221 -11.53 15.97 -0.03
CA LEU A 221 -12.10 14.61 -0.15
C LEU A 221 -12.61 14.30 -1.57
N GLU A 222 -12.76 15.32 -2.42
CA GLU A 222 -13.15 15.16 -3.83
C GLU A 222 -12.03 14.57 -4.68
N CYS A 223 -10.78 14.79 -4.26
CA CYS A 223 -9.62 14.24 -4.93
C CYS A 223 -9.42 12.79 -4.53
N GLN A 224 -9.34 11.89 -5.50
CA GLN A 224 -8.93 10.52 -5.20
C GLN A 224 -7.45 10.53 -4.81
N PHE A 225 -7.15 9.96 -3.66
CA PHE A 225 -5.81 9.63 -3.23
C PHE A 225 -5.83 8.25 -2.60
N GLY A 226 -4.66 7.74 -2.25
CA GLY A 226 -4.56 6.50 -1.52
C GLY A 226 -3.10 6.11 -1.31
N SER A 227 -2.91 4.85 -0.96
CA SER A 227 -1.61 4.28 -0.68
C SER A 227 -1.25 3.17 -1.67
N MET A 228 0.04 2.88 -1.74
CA MET A 228 0.59 1.71 -2.41
C MET A 228 1.60 1.07 -1.50
N GLU A 229 1.70 -0.24 -1.58
CA GLU A 229 2.79 -0.97 -0.96
C GLU A 229 3.01 -2.29 -1.68
N GLY A 230 4.16 -2.88 -1.44
CA GLY A 230 4.51 -4.15 -2.05
C GLY A 230 5.96 -4.49 -1.84
N ARG A 231 6.48 -5.29 -2.77
CA ARG A 231 7.85 -5.77 -2.75
C ARG A 231 8.53 -5.52 -4.08
N TRP A 232 9.84 -5.38 -4.01
CA TRP A 232 10.71 -5.41 -5.18
C TRP A 232 11.63 -6.62 -5.11
N VAL A 233 11.95 -7.17 -6.27
CA VAL A 233 12.82 -8.34 -6.40
C VAL A 233 13.86 -8.04 -7.47
N LYS A 234 15.13 -8.05 -7.09
CA LYS A 234 16.24 -7.91 -8.04
C LYS A 234 16.27 -9.10 -9.00
N LYS A 235 16.41 -8.82 -10.30
CA LYS A 235 16.52 -9.85 -11.36
C LYS A 235 17.88 -9.83 -12.05
N GLY A 236 18.52 -8.67 -12.12
CA GLY A 236 19.85 -8.49 -12.69
C GLY A 236 20.68 -7.49 -11.89
N PRO A 237 21.90 -7.14 -12.35
CA PRO A 237 22.79 -6.24 -11.61
C PRO A 237 22.17 -4.87 -11.30
N GLN A 238 21.37 -4.35 -12.23
CA GLN A 238 20.80 -2.99 -12.18
C GLN A 238 19.30 -2.98 -12.51
N ASN A 239 18.60 -4.10 -12.34
CA ASN A 239 17.16 -4.15 -12.59
C ASN A 239 16.43 -5.18 -11.72
N GLY A 240 15.11 -5.04 -11.70
CA GLY A 240 14.23 -5.97 -11.02
C GLY A 240 12.76 -5.72 -11.33
N VAL A 241 11.92 -6.46 -10.62
CA VAL A 241 10.46 -6.43 -10.75
C VAL A 241 9.87 -5.85 -9.47
N ILE A 242 8.80 -5.08 -9.61
CA ILE A 242 7.96 -4.63 -8.50
C ILE A 242 6.59 -5.31 -8.56
N TYR A 243 6.08 -5.68 -7.40
CA TYR A 243 4.73 -6.22 -7.20
C TYR A 243 4.11 -5.51 -6.01
N GLY A 244 2.84 -5.14 -6.09
CA GLY A 244 2.20 -4.50 -4.96
C GLY A 244 0.68 -4.41 -5.07
N ARG A 245 0.11 -3.67 -4.14
CA ARG A 245 -1.30 -3.34 -4.07
C ARG A 245 -1.53 -1.84 -4.21
N TRP A 246 -2.58 -1.50 -4.93
CA TRP A 246 -3.10 -0.14 -5.08
C TRP A 246 -4.32 -0.03 -4.16
N MET A 247 -4.29 0.90 -3.21
CA MET A 247 -5.32 1.06 -2.18
C MET A 247 -5.95 2.43 -2.27
N SER A 248 -7.24 2.57 -1.95
CA SER A 248 -7.90 3.88 -1.87
C SER A 248 -7.46 4.66 -0.63
N SER A 249 -7.93 5.91 -0.56
CA SER A 249 -7.83 6.83 0.56
C SER A 249 -8.37 6.27 1.87
N ASP A 250 -9.14 5.19 1.81
CA ASP A 250 -9.71 4.47 2.94
C ASP A 250 -8.99 3.13 3.22
N GLY A 251 -7.84 2.87 2.59
CA GLY A 251 -7.12 1.60 2.73
C GLY A 251 -7.76 0.41 2.01
N ARG A 252 -8.94 0.57 1.40
CA ARG A 252 -9.57 -0.53 0.65
C ARG A 252 -8.71 -0.91 -0.54
N PHE A 253 -8.52 -2.21 -0.70
CA PHE A 253 -7.86 -2.79 -1.86
C PHE A 253 -8.62 -2.43 -3.15
N LEU A 254 -7.96 -1.72 -4.06
CA LEU A 254 -8.52 -1.37 -5.37
C LEU A 254 -7.96 -2.27 -6.49
N GLY A 255 -6.78 -2.84 -6.29
CA GLY A 255 -6.13 -3.62 -7.33
C GLY A 255 -4.65 -3.90 -7.12
N HIS A 256 -4.04 -4.51 -8.14
CA HIS A 256 -2.66 -4.97 -8.13
C HIS A 256 -1.75 -4.06 -8.95
N ILE A 257 -0.50 -3.95 -8.52
CA ILE A 257 0.59 -3.28 -9.22
C ILE A 257 1.59 -4.32 -9.70
N ARG A 258 2.04 -4.19 -10.94
CA ARG A 258 3.21 -4.90 -11.46
C ARG A 258 4.03 -3.98 -12.35
N GLY A 259 5.33 -4.03 -12.21
CA GLY A 259 6.24 -3.16 -12.94
C GLY A 259 7.67 -3.65 -12.89
N HIS A 260 8.57 -2.82 -13.42
CA HIS A 260 10.00 -3.03 -13.37
C HIS A 260 10.70 -1.76 -12.93
N TRP A 261 11.87 -1.94 -12.34
CA TRP A 261 12.79 -0.86 -12.02
C TRP A 261 14.15 -1.19 -12.63
N GLY A 262 14.92 -0.16 -12.96
CA GLY A 262 16.29 -0.36 -13.38
C GLY A 262 17.03 0.93 -13.68
N VAL A 263 18.11 0.80 -14.45
CA VAL A 263 18.97 1.89 -14.89
C VAL A 263 18.97 1.93 -16.43
N ASN A 264 18.69 3.09 -17.00
CA ASN A 264 18.65 3.29 -18.45
C ASN A 264 20.07 3.55 -19.03
N SER A 265 20.18 3.70 -20.35
CA SER A 265 21.46 3.89 -21.05
C SER A 265 22.17 5.20 -20.67
N SER A 266 21.42 6.17 -20.14
CA SER A 266 21.94 7.45 -19.63
C SER A 266 22.30 7.39 -18.14
N ASN A 267 22.37 6.19 -17.55
CA ASN A 267 22.56 5.94 -16.12
C ASN A 267 21.44 6.53 -15.23
N GLY A 268 20.26 6.78 -15.81
CA GLY A 268 19.08 7.25 -15.11
C GLY A 268 18.36 6.09 -14.42
N LYS A 269 18.07 6.26 -13.12
CA LYS A 269 17.32 5.30 -12.30
C LYS A 269 15.83 5.48 -12.54
N VAL A 270 15.20 4.53 -13.23
CA VAL A 270 13.80 4.60 -13.68
C VAL A 270 12.99 3.43 -13.17
N PHE A 271 11.68 3.62 -13.03
CA PHE A 271 10.71 2.54 -12.88
C PHE A 271 9.48 2.80 -13.74
N PHE A 272 8.80 1.74 -14.11
CA PHE A 272 7.56 1.78 -14.87
C PHE A 272 6.73 0.53 -14.59
N GLY A 273 5.47 0.54 -14.98
CA GLY A 273 4.58 -0.59 -14.79
C GLY A 273 3.14 -0.25 -15.11
N LYS A 274 2.24 -1.07 -14.58
CA LYS A 274 0.80 -0.79 -14.60
C LYS A 274 0.12 -1.25 -13.33
N TRP A 275 -1.06 -0.71 -13.09
CA TRP A 275 -1.97 -1.23 -12.10
C TRP A 275 -3.31 -1.61 -12.73
N ILE A 276 -3.86 -2.70 -12.21
CA ILE A 276 -5.10 -3.33 -12.64
C ILE A 276 -6.02 -3.48 -11.44
N SER A 277 -7.34 -3.50 -11.65
CA SER A 277 -8.25 -3.80 -10.54
C SER A 277 -8.10 -5.24 -10.05
N ASP A 278 -8.74 -5.57 -8.94
CA ASP A 278 -8.92 -6.94 -8.42
C ASP A 278 -9.39 -7.94 -9.49
N LEU A 279 -10.28 -7.50 -10.39
CA LEU A 279 -10.79 -8.30 -11.52
C LEU A 279 -9.86 -8.32 -12.75
N GLY A 280 -8.69 -7.68 -12.69
CA GLY A 280 -7.72 -7.62 -13.78
C GLY A 280 -7.99 -6.55 -14.84
N GLN A 281 -8.94 -5.64 -14.63
CA GLN A 281 -9.22 -4.56 -15.57
C GLN A 281 -8.09 -3.52 -15.52
N PHE A 282 -7.63 -3.05 -16.68
CA PHE A 282 -6.63 -1.98 -16.72
C PHE A 282 -7.16 -0.70 -16.05
N ARG A 283 -6.33 -0.07 -15.21
CA ARG A 283 -6.68 1.17 -14.52
C ARG A 283 -5.67 2.29 -14.73
N GLY A 284 -4.38 1.99 -14.85
CA GLY A 284 -3.40 3.00 -15.18
C GLY A 284 -2.00 2.45 -15.44
N LEU A 285 -1.23 3.21 -16.22
CA LEU A 285 0.20 3.03 -16.40
C LEU A 285 0.94 3.86 -15.35
N ILE A 286 2.06 3.35 -14.83
CA ILE A 286 2.90 4.07 -13.85
C ILE A 286 4.30 4.26 -14.41
N ARG A 287 4.93 5.39 -14.09
CA ARG A 287 6.34 5.65 -14.42
C ARG A 287 6.97 6.65 -13.46
N GLY A 288 8.28 6.59 -13.30
CA GLY A 288 9.01 7.55 -12.48
C GLY A 288 10.49 7.23 -12.32
N THR A 289 11.08 7.79 -11.27
CA THR A 289 12.49 7.63 -10.90
C THR A 289 12.63 7.16 -9.46
N TRP A 290 13.74 6.49 -9.16
CA TRP A 290 14.06 6.03 -7.81
C TRP A 290 15.50 6.42 -7.41
N GLY A 291 15.76 6.47 -6.11
CA GLY A 291 17.06 6.82 -5.53
C GLY A 291 17.42 5.90 -4.35
N VAL A 292 18.69 5.94 -3.95
CA VAL A 292 19.23 5.22 -2.77
C VAL A 292 19.68 6.27 -1.77
N GLY A 293 19.56 5.96 -0.48
CA GLY A 293 19.84 6.93 0.56
C GLY A 293 18.79 8.03 0.52
N ASP A 294 18.87 8.88 1.51
CA ASP A 294 17.76 9.73 1.81
C ASP A 294 17.64 10.90 0.83
N ALA A 295 16.53 11.62 0.92
CA ALA A 295 16.61 13.04 0.63
C ALA A 295 17.40 13.81 1.72
N THR A 296 17.56 13.29 2.96
CA THR A 296 18.13 14.03 4.11
C THR A 296 19.07 13.32 5.14
N ASP A 297 19.17 12.00 5.28
CA ASP A 297 19.89 11.27 6.32
C ASP A 297 20.60 9.96 5.86
N ALA A 298 21.91 9.91 6.07
CA ALA A 298 22.80 8.85 5.56
C ALA A 298 22.94 7.62 6.49
N ALA A 299 22.08 7.48 7.51
CA ALA A 299 22.27 6.49 8.56
C ALA A 299 21.70 5.09 8.24
N ASP A 300 20.82 4.97 7.23
CA ASP A 300 20.27 3.69 6.78
C ASP A 300 20.68 3.38 5.32
N PRO A 301 21.77 2.62 5.09
CA PRO A 301 22.27 2.32 3.76
C PRO A 301 21.40 1.33 2.96
N VAL A 302 20.29 0.85 3.54
CA VAL A 302 19.51 -0.27 2.99
C VAL A 302 18.21 0.20 2.30
N GLY A 303 17.92 1.51 2.31
CA GLY A 303 16.71 2.08 1.73
C GLY A 303 16.91 3.22 0.73
N GLY A 304 15.79 3.74 0.25
CA GLY A 304 15.75 4.86 -0.69
C GLY A 304 14.34 5.35 -0.97
N TRP A 305 14.19 6.15 -2.02
CA TRP A 305 12.94 6.82 -2.38
C TRP A 305 12.51 6.52 -3.82
N TYR A 306 11.24 6.77 -4.13
CA TYR A 306 10.73 6.80 -5.49
C TYR A 306 9.71 7.93 -5.69
N LEU A 307 9.65 8.48 -6.89
CA LEU A 307 8.72 9.53 -7.29
C LEU A 307 8.29 9.31 -8.74
N GLY A 308 7.02 9.51 -9.05
CA GLY A 308 6.48 9.27 -10.37
C GLY A 308 5.09 9.83 -10.59
N VAL A 309 4.48 9.35 -11.66
CA VAL A 309 3.13 9.67 -12.08
C VAL A 309 2.39 8.41 -12.49
N TRP A 310 1.06 8.50 -12.50
CA TRP A 310 0.22 7.51 -13.15
C TRP A 310 -0.62 8.15 -14.25
N ALA A 311 -0.85 7.40 -15.32
CA ALA A 311 -1.53 7.83 -16.52
C ALA A 311 -2.66 6.87 -16.90
N ASP A 312 -3.66 7.39 -17.60
CA ASP A 312 -4.79 6.60 -18.08
C ASP A 312 -4.45 5.81 -19.37
N ARG A 313 -5.48 5.23 -19.99
CA ARG A 313 -5.39 4.46 -21.24
C ARG A 313 -4.82 5.27 -22.41
N GLY A 314 -5.01 6.59 -22.41
CA GLY A 314 -4.49 7.49 -23.44
C GLY A 314 -3.09 8.01 -23.14
N GLY A 315 -2.46 7.58 -22.04
CA GLY A 315 -1.19 8.13 -21.57
C GLY A 315 -1.33 9.53 -20.95
N VAL A 316 -2.56 10.00 -20.69
CA VAL A 316 -2.76 11.29 -20.04
C VAL A 316 -2.49 11.13 -18.55
N VAL A 317 -1.59 11.95 -18.01
CA VAL A 317 -1.23 11.93 -16.59
C VAL A 317 -2.44 12.31 -15.74
N GLN A 318 -2.86 11.36 -14.91
CA GLN A 318 -4.00 11.51 -14.02
C GLN A 318 -3.58 11.88 -12.60
N GLY A 319 -2.30 11.68 -12.23
CA GLY A 319 -1.85 12.00 -10.88
C GLY A 319 -0.38 11.71 -10.63
N VAL A 320 0.04 12.00 -9.40
CA VAL A 320 1.40 11.79 -8.90
C VAL A 320 1.44 10.62 -7.93
N LEU A 321 2.61 10.04 -7.77
CA LEU A 321 2.88 9.01 -6.77
C LEU A 321 4.31 9.09 -6.24
N GLY A 322 4.55 8.60 -5.04
CA GLY A 322 5.89 8.58 -4.45
C GLY A 322 5.92 7.88 -3.10
N GLY A 323 7.11 7.57 -2.62
CA GLY A 323 7.29 6.85 -1.36
C GLY A 323 8.73 6.43 -1.12
N GLN A 324 8.87 5.42 -0.26
CA GLN A 324 10.14 4.87 0.17
C GLN A 324 10.22 3.37 -0.14
N TRP A 325 11.44 2.87 -0.27
CA TRP A 325 11.73 1.46 -0.34
C TRP A 325 12.86 1.10 0.62
N THR A 326 12.86 -0.14 1.08
CA THR A 326 13.92 -0.72 1.90
C THR A 326 14.25 -2.12 1.42
N ALA A 327 15.50 -2.54 1.52
CA ALA A 327 15.90 -3.91 1.26
C ALA A 327 15.79 -4.75 2.53
N VAL A 328 15.43 -6.02 2.38
CA VAL A 328 15.54 -6.97 3.48
C VAL A 328 17.03 -7.28 3.68
N PRO A 329 17.59 -7.11 4.90
CA PRO A 329 18.96 -7.51 5.17
C PRO A 329 19.14 -9.01 4.85
N ASN A 330 20.25 -9.38 4.21
CA ASN A 330 20.58 -10.78 3.89
C ASN A 330 20.92 -11.64 5.13
N THR A 331 20.51 -11.22 6.34
CA THR A 331 20.89 -11.86 7.61
C THR A 331 20.07 -13.10 7.92
N LEU A 332 18.98 -13.35 7.19
CA LEU A 332 18.18 -14.58 7.28
C LEU A 332 18.55 -15.58 6.17
N ASP A 333 19.84 -15.82 5.96
CA ASP A 333 20.26 -17.13 5.44
C ASP A 333 20.01 -18.10 6.60
N ASP A 334 18.76 -18.56 6.70
CA ASP A 334 18.33 -19.60 7.59
C ASP A 334 19.22 -20.80 7.29
N GLY A 335 20.23 -21.01 8.15
CA GLY A 335 21.30 -22.02 8.00
C GLY A 335 20.83 -23.48 7.91
N ASN A 336 19.57 -23.72 7.55
CA ASN A 336 18.99 -24.98 7.13
C ASN A 336 19.21 -25.27 5.63
N GLY A 337 19.81 -24.35 4.88
CA GLY A 337 20.42 -24.66 3.60
C GLY A 337 21.63 -25.59 3.80
N THR A 338 21.42 -26.90 3.68
CA THR A 338 22.49 -27.93 3.60
C THR A 338 23.36 -27.81 2.33
N GLY A 339 23.45 -26.62 1.74
CA GLY A 339 24.24 -26.29 0.57
C GLY A 339 25.67 -25.97 0.97
N ASN A 340 26.52 -26.99 0.86
CA ASN A 340 27.96 -26.91 1.08
C ASN A 340 28.60 -25.99 0.02
N SER A 341 28.61 -24.67 0.23
CA SER A 341 29.41 -23.73 -0.57
C SER A 341 30.52 -23.13 0.29
N ASN A 342 31.61 -23.88 0.43
CA ASN A 342 32.93 -23.32 0.75
C ASN A 342 33.38 -22.45 -0.42
N GLU A 343 32.96 -21.19 -0.45
CA GLU A 343 33.67 -20.15 -1.19
C GLU A 343 33.92 -18.97 -0.25
N ASP A 344 35.13 -19.01 0.29
CA ASP A 344 35.87 -17.93 0.92
C ASP A 344 36.03 -16.78 -0.11
N ASP A 345 35.11 -15.81 -0.09
CA ASP A 345 35.20 -14.59 -0.88
C ASP A 345 34.95 -13.36 0.00
N GLY A 346 36.01 -12.96 0.69
CA GLY A 346 36.09 -11.73 1.48
C GLY A 346 36.20 -10.44 0.64
N SER A 347 35.51 -10.34 -0.51
CA SER A 347 35.58 -9.17 -1.40
C SER A 347 34.23 -8.60 -1.87
N ARG A 348 33.18 -8.61 -1.04
CA ARG A 348 31.80 -8.25 -1.45
C ARG A 348 31.30 -6.83 -1.16
N TYR A 349 32.17 -5.82 -1.28
CA TYR A 349 31.73 -4.40 -1.30
C TYR A 349 32.43 -3.56 -2.38
N GLY A 350 33.00 -4.21 -3.42
CA GLY A 350 33.89 -3.54 -4.38
C GLY A 350 33.27 -3.14 -5.73
N GLY A 351 32.05 -3.56 -6.05
CA GLY A 351 31.36 -3.11 -7.25
C GLY A 351 30.49 -1.90 -6.93
N ASP A 352 30.70 -0.78 -7.61
CA ASP A 352 29.77 0.35 -7.58
C ASP A 352 28.44 -0.09 -8.23
N THR A 353 27.58 -0.74 -7.43
CA THR A 353 26.22 -1.15 -7.84
C THR A 353 25.26 0.04 -7.83
N GLY A 354 25.76 1.29 -7.75
CA GLY A 354 24.94 2.48 -7.66
C GLY A 354 24.07 2.50 -6.40
N GLY A 355 24.50 1.83 -5.33
CA GLY A 355 23.80 1.71 -4.05
C GLY A 355 22.71 0.64 -4.00
N ILE A 356 22.58 -0.23 -5.00
CA ILE A 356 21.65 -1.37 -4.95
C ILE A 356 22.33 -2.52 -4.18
N PRO A 357 21.67 -3.13 -3.18
CA PRO A 357 22.16 -4.34 -2.52
C PRO A 357 22.52 -5.46 -3.53
N GLU A 358 23.65 -6.14 -3.35
CA GLU A 358 24.16 -7.16 -4.29
C GLU A 358 23.17 -8.31 -4.51
N ARG A 359 22.55 -8.78 -3.43
CA ARG A 359 21.38 -9.68 -3.40
C ARG A 359 20.28 -8.97 -2.64
N GLY A 360 19.07 -8.95 -3.18
CA GLY A 360 18.01 -8.16 -2.57
C GLY A 360 16.64 -8.47 -3.12
N HIS A 361 15.75 -8.77 -2.19
CA HIS A 361 14.36 -8.36 -2.28
C HIS A 361 14.16 -7.30 -1.20
N GLY A 362 13.04 -6.60 -1.28
CA GLY A 362 12.72 -5.57 -0.32
C GLY A 362 11.28 -5.18 -0.41
N PHE A 363 10.92 -4.19 0.39
CA PHE A 363 9.57 -3.65 0.45
C PHE A 363 9.58 -2.22 -0.09
N PHE A 364 8.45 -1.80 -0.63
CA PHE A 364 8.19 -0.39 -0.90
C PHE A 364 6.84 -0.01 -0.31
N SER A 365 6.72 1.24 0.09
CA SER A 365 5.45 1.83 0.48
C SER A 365 5.40 3.30 0.08
N GLY A 366 4.21 3.79 -0.20
CA GLY A 366 4.03 5.18 -0.58
C GLY A 366 2.59 5.53 -0.87
N ARG A 367 2.42 6.63 -1.60
CA ARG A 367 1.14 7.29 -1.81
C ARG A 367 0.93 7.62 -3.27
N TRP A 368 -0.34 7.77 -3.64
CA TRP A 368 -0.76 8.33 -4.92
C TRP A 368 -1.84 9.37 -4.69
N ALA A 369 -1.88 10.36 -5.56
CA ALA A 369 -2.92 11.39 -5.57
C ALA A 369 -3.30 11.71 -7.01
N GLN A 370 -4.59 11.79 -7.27
CA GLN A 370 -5.14 12.25 -8.54
C GLN A 370 -4.95 13.76 -8.66
N ASN A 371 -4.59 14.23 -9.84
CA ASN A 371 -4.60 15.64 -10.20
C ASN A 371 -6.05 16.13 -10.18
N CYS A 372 -6.33 17.10 -9.34
CA CYS A 372 -7.64 17.73 -9.28
C CYS A 372 -7.65 19.03 -10.07
N PRO A 373 -8.75 19.34 -10.76
CA PRO A 373 -8.97 20.69 -11.26
C PRO A 373 -8.96 21.67 -10.07
N GLU A 374 -8.25 22.78 -10.24
CA GLU A 374 -8.08 23.83 -9.21
C GLU A 374 -9.42 24.46 -8.77
#